data_AF-A0A6V8E2F0-F1
#
_entry.id   AF-A0A6V8E2F0-F1
#
_cell.length_a   1.000
_cell.length_b   1.000
_cell.length_c   1.000
_cell.angle_alpha   90.00
_cell.angle_beta   90.00
_cell.angle_gamma   90.00
#
_symmetry.space_group_name_H-M   'P 1'
#
loop_
_entity.id
_entity.type
_entity.pdbx_description
1 polymer ?
#
loop_
_entity_poly.entity_id
_entity_poly.type
_entity_poly.pdbx_seq_one_letter_code
_entity_poly.pdbx_strand_id
1 'polypeptide(L)'
;MPMKASTRSLALVIVAVFLGSLASGMMAELYQTPIPELEEETVVHNPSQATSPGHVVFGQYISSDNCGHCSKQGGGSDAHHSIKVNHPDEYVYVTYMSASFGSTNT
;
A
#
# COMPACT_ATOMS: atom_id res chain seq x y z
N MET A 1 60.04 27.30 23.45
CA MET A 1 58.86 27.17 22.56
C MET A 1 58.53 25.68 22.35
N PRO A 2 57.61 25.08 23.12
CA PRO A 2 57.33 23.64 23.10
C PRO A 2 56.15 23.29 22.17
N MET A 3 56.15 23.76 20.92
CA MET A 3 55.01 23.52 19.99
C MET A 3 54.99 22.09 19.41
N LYS A 4 56.13 21.39 19.31
CA LYS A 4 56.21 20.10 18.59
C LYS A 4 55.56 18.91 19.31
N ALA A 5 55.48 18.91 20.63
CA ALA A 5 54.85 17.82 21.40
C ALA A 5 53.32 17.97 21.48
N SER A 6 52.83 19.20 21.62
CA SER A 6 51.39 19.52 21.72
C SER A 6 50.63 19.17 20.43
N THR A 7 51.18 19.52 19.26
CA THR A 7 50.55 19.20 17.95
C THR A 7 50.50 17.70 17.65
N ARG A 8 51.49 16.92 18.11
CA ARG A 8 51.50 15.45 17.96
C ARG A 8 50.44 14.78 18.84
N SER A 9 50.27 15.27 20.06
CA SER A 9 49.22 14.79 20.97
C SER A 9 47.83 15.07 20.40
N LEU A 10 47.61 16.28 19.87
CA LEU A 10 46.34 16.66 19.24
C LEU A 10 46.01 15.78 18.02
N ALA A 11 46.99 15.48 17.17
CA ALA A 11 46.78 14.62 16.01
C ALA A 11 46.34 13.20 16.40
N LEU A 12 46.92 12.63 17.46
CA LEU A 12 46.53 11.31 17.96
C LEU A 12 45.11 11.29 18.51
N VAL A 13 44.70 12.34 19.21
CA VAL A 13 43.32 12.49 19.71
C VAL A 13 42.33 12.56 18.55
N ILE A 14 42.62 13.36 17.52
CA ILE A 14 41.75 13.49 16.34
C ILE A 14 41.59 12.13 15.64
N VAL A 15 42.69 11.39 15.43
CA VAL A 15 42.64 10.06 14.81
C VAL A 15 41.82 9.07 15.65
N ALA A 16 41.98 9.09 16.98
CA ALA A 16 41.19 8.24 17.87
C ALA A 16 39.70 8.56 17.81
N VAL A 17 39.33 9.84 17.76
CA VAL A 17 37.92 10.27 17.62
C VAL A 17 37.34 9.84 16.26
N PHE A 18 38.12 9.94 15.18
CA PHE A 18 37.68 9.49 13.87
C PHE A 18 37.46 7.97 13.82
N LEU A 19 38.41 7.19 14.33
CA LEU A 19 38.29 5.73 14.35
C LEU A 19 37.14 5.26 15.26
N GLY A 20 36.94 5.92 16.40
CA GLY A 20 35.82 5.65 17.30
C GLY A 20 34.46 5.92 16.64
N SER A 21 34.34 7.02 15.89
CA SER A 21 33.11 7.38 15.18
C SER A 21 32.76 6.41 14.05
N LEU A 22 33.77 5.88 13.35
CA LEU A 22 33.55 4.88 12.30
C LEU A 22 33.13 3.53 12.88
N ALA A 23 33.76 3.12 14.00
CA ALA A 23 33.43 1.87 14.66
C ALA A 23 32.01 1.89 15.25
N SER A 24 31.57 3.01 15.84
CA SER A 24 30.21 3.13 16.39
C SER A 24 29.13 3.08 15.30
N GLY A 25 29.33 3.74 14.16
CA GLY A 25 28.42 3.66 13.03
C GLY A 25 28.29 2.25 12.45
N MET A 26 29.40 1.51 12.34
CA MET A 26 29.38 0.13 11.86
C MET A 26 28.67 -0.82 12.82
N MET A 27 28.80 -0.60 14.13
CA MET A 27 28.08 -1.40 15.13
C MET A 27 26.57 -1.11 15.13
N ALA A 28 26.14 0.11 14.81
CA ALA A 28 24.72 0.45 14.72
C ALA A 28 23.99 -0.39 13.65
N GLU A 29 24.61 -0.62 12.50
CA GLU A 29 24.07 -1.52 11.46
C GLU A 29 24.08 -2.99 11.90
N LEU A 30 25.12 -3.44 12.62
CA LEU A 30 25.25 -4.83 13.06
C LEU A 30 24.24 -5.20 14.16
N TYR A 31 23.86 -4.24 15.00
CA TYR A 31 22.89 -4.41 16.09
C TYR A 31 21.50 -3.86 15.76
N GLN A 32 21.22 -3.56 14.50
CA GLN A 32 19.87 -3.19 14.06
C GLN A 32 18.93 -4.36 14.38
N THR A 33 18.11 -4.21 15.41
CA THR A 33 17.01 -5.13 15.70
C THR A 33 16.18 -5.31 14.43
N PRO A 34 15.87 -6.55 13.99
CA PRO A 34 15.06 -6.75 12.80
C PRO A 34 13.77 -5.97 12.95
N ILE A 35 13.56 -4.99 12.07
CA ILE A 35 12.28 -4.32 11.94
C ILE A 35 11.31 -5.43 11.49
N PRO A 36 10.16 -5.64 12.16
CA PRO A 36 9.17 -6.56 11.64
C PRO A 36 8.78 -6.06 10.25
N GLU A 37 9.14 -6.81 9.21
CA GLU A 37 8.62 -6.59 7.86
C GLU A 37 7.10 -6.72 7.98
N LEU A 38 6.40 -5.60 7.79
CA LEU A 38 4.97 -5.63 7.57
C LEU A 38 4.75 -6.45 6.30
N GLU A 39 3.94 -7.51 6.40
CA GLU A 39 3.52 -8.30 5.25
C GLU A 39 3.06 -7.37 4.14
N GLU A 40 3.72 -7.49 2.97
CA GLU A 40 3.41 -6.70 1.80
C GLU A 40 1.93 -6.87 1.47
N GLU A 41 1.18 -5.77 1.52
CA GLU A 41 -0.24 -5.76 1.17
C GLU A 41 -0.36 -6.35 -0.24
N THR A 42 -1.10 -7.45 -0.38
CA THR A 42 -1.23 -8.14 -1.67
C THR A 42 -1.75 -7.14 -2.69
N VAL A 43 -0.89 -6.73 -3.62
CA VAL A 43 -1.27 -5.85 -4.71
C VAL A 43 -2.29 -6.60 -5.54
N VAL A 44 -3.57 -6.26 -5.37
CA VAL A 44 -4.65 -6.79 -6.20
C VAL A 44 -4.48 -6.18 -7.59
N HIS A 45 -3.66 -6.83 -8.42
CA HIS A 45 -3.28 -6.36 -9.75
C HIS A 45 -4.48 -6.21 -10.69
N ASN A 46 -5.63 -6.81 -10.35
CA ASN A 46 -6.89 -6.68 -11.08
C ASN A 46 -8.07 -6.72 -10.08
N PRO A 47 -8.67 -5.58 -9.70
CA PRO A 47 -9.77 -5.54 -8.73
C PRO A 47 -11.04 -6.27 -9.22
N SER A 48 -11.14 -6.53 -10.53
CA SER A 48 -12.20 -7.33 -11.17
C SER A 48 -11.90 -8.83 -11.22
N GLN A 49 -10.73 -9.27 -10.76
CA GLN A 49 -10.31 -10.68 -10.66
C GLN A 49 -10.31 -11.08 -9.18
N ALA A 50 -11.47 -10.97 -8.53
CA ALA A 50 -11.64 -11.55 -7.21
C ALA A 50 -11.51 -13.07 -7.31
N THR A 51 -10.78 -13.71 -6.39
CA THR A 51 -10.72 -15.17 -6.30
C THR A 51 -12.02 -15.71 -5.69
N SER A 52 -12.44 -16.91 -6.09
CA SER A 52 -13.59 -17.58 -5.47
C SER A 52 -13.36 -17.77 -3.96
N PRO A 53 -14.32 -17.38 -3.10
CA PRO A 53 -14.26 -17.65 -1.67
C PRO A 53 -14.84 -19.03 -1.30
N GLY A 54 -15.14 -19.90 -2.27
CA GLY A 54 -15.68 -21.25 -2.07
C GLY A 54 -17.14 -21.29 -1.61
N HIS A 55 -17.86 -20.17 -1.69
CA HIS A 55 -19.29 -20.07 -1.39
C HIS A 55 -19.93 -18.98 -2.24
N VAL A 56 -21.26 -19.03 -2.38
CA VAL A 56 -22.01 -18.03 -3.16
C VAL A 56 -21.97 -16.67 -2.46
N VAL A 57 -21.61 -15.63 -3.20
CA VAL A 57 -21.56 -14.24 -2.76
C VAL A 57 -22.62 -13.42 -3.47
N PHE A 58 -23.30 -12.58 -2.69
CA PHE A 58 -24.27 -11.61 -3.19
C PHE A 58 -23.66 -10.20 -3.20
N GLY A 59 -23.74 -9.52 -4.34
CA GLY A 59 -23.37 -8.11 -4.50
C GLY A 59 -24.59 -7.23 -4.73
N GLN A 60 -24.67 -6.10 -4.04
CA GLN A 60 -25.62 -5.05 -4.36
C GLN A 60 -24.85 -3.85 -4.93
N TYR A 61 -25.23 -3.43 -6.13
CA TYR A 61 -24.67 -2.26 -6.77
C TYR A 61 -25.71 -1.14 -6.82
N ILE A 62 -25.40 -0.01 -6.19
CA ILE A 62 -26.26 1.18 -6.21
C ILE A 62 -25.68 2.18 -7.22
N SER A 63 -26.48 2.58 -8.20
CA SER A 63 -26.08 3.48 -9.27
C SER A 63 -27.20 4.44 -9.64
N SER A 64 -26.89 5.38 -10.53
CA SER A 64 -27.82 6.38 -11.01
C SER A 64 -27.53 6.79 -12.46
N ASP A 65 -28.58 7.13 -13.21
CA ASP A 65 -28.50 7.63 -14.59
C ASP A 65 -27.67 8.92 -14.71
N ASN A 66 -27.69 9.76 -13.67
CA ASN A 66 -26.90 10.99 -13.62
C ASN A 66 -25.49 10.81 -13.01
N CYS A 67 -25.05 9.59 -12.73
CA CYS A 67 -23.68 9.34 -12.30
C CYS A 67 -22.81 8.89 -13.48
N GLY A 68 -22.05 9.82 -14.07
CA GLY A 68 -21.17 9.56 -15.22
C GLY A 68 -20.07 8.51 -15.00
N HIS A 69 -19.79 8.15 -13.75
CA HIS A 69 -18.80 7.13 -13.39
C HIS A 69 -19.42 5.84 -12.83
N CYS A 70 -20.71 5.83 -12.46
CA CYS A 70 -21.36 4.69 -11.81
C CYS A 70 -22.17 3.82 -12.78
N SER A 71 -22.41 4.28 -14.00
CA SER A 71 -23.22 3.53 -14.96
C SER A 71 -22.53 3.53 -16.31
N LYS A 72 -22.27 2.34 -16.85
CA LYS A 72 -21.95 2.15 -18.27
C LYS A 72 -23.22 1.80 -19.03
N GLN A 73 -23.16 1.94 -20.36
CA GLN A 73 -24.26 1.65 -21.27
C GLN A 73 -24.83 0.25 -21.00
N GLY A 74 -26.05 0.18 -20.49
CA GLY A 74 -26.68 -1.07 -20.03
C GLY A 74 -27.00 -1.13 -18.53
N GLY A 75 -26.64 -0.11 -17.75
CA GLY A 75 -27.17 0.07 -16.40
C GLY A 75 -26.52 -0.80 -15.31
N GLY A 76 -25.19 -0.96 -15.34
CA GLY A 76 -24.46 -1.74 -14.34
C GLY A 76 -23.01 -1.29 -14.15
N SER A 77 -22.33 -1.96 -13.22
CA SER A 77 -20.88 -1.83 -13.00
C SER A 77 -20.10 -2.87 -13.81
N ASP A 78 -19.07 -2.44 -14.53
CA ASP A 78 -18.15 -3.32 -15.27
C ASP A 78 -17.44 -4.32 -14.35
N ALA A 79 -17.15 -3.92 -13.11
CA ALA A 79 -16.53 -4.80 -12.12
C ALA A 79 -17.49 -5.91 -11.69
N HIS A 80 -18.75 -5.56 -11.37
CA HIS A 80 -19.75 -6.57 -11.02
C HIS A 80 -20.06 -7.51 -12.20
N HIS A 81 -20.11 -6.97 -13.42
CA HIS A 81 -20.32 -7.76 -14.62
C HIS A 81 -19.16 -8.73 -14.87
N SER A 82 -17.91 -8.27 -14.78
CA SER A 82 -16.73 -9.12 -14.96
C SER A 82 -16.64 -10.22 -13.89
N ILE A 83 -16.92 -9.93 -12.62
CA ILE A 83 -16.94 -10.96 -11.57
C ILE A 83 -18.03 -12.01 -11.85
N LYS A 84 -19.21 -11.61 -12.34
CA LYS A 84 -20.27 -12.55 -12.73
C LYS A 84 -19.86 -13.45 -13.89
N VAL A 85 -19.13 -12.92 -14.87
CA VAL A 85 -18.62 -13.70 -16.01
C VAL A 85 -17.55 -14.69 -15.56
N ASN A 86 -16.67 -14.28 -14.64
CA ASN A 86 -15.58 -15.11 -14.14
C ASN A 86 -16.05 -16.19 -13.15
N HIS A 87 -17.08 -15.89 -12.34
CA HIS A 87 -17.62 -16.78 -11.31
C HIS A 87 -19.14 -16.95 -11.45
N PRO A 88 -19.62 -17.57 -12.54
CA PRO A 88 -21.03 -17.58 -12.90
C PRO A 88 -21.92 -18.32 -11.89
N ASP A 89 -21.40 -19.35 -11.22
CA ASP A 89 -22.18 -20.15 -10.27
C ASP A 89 -22.10 -19.61 -8.83
N GLU A 90 -21.11 -18.76 -8.54
CA GLU A 90 -20.78 -18.33 -7.18
C GLU A 90 -21.02 -16.83 -6.95
N TYR A 91 -21.26 -16.06 -8.00
CA TYR A 91 -21.54 -14.64 -7.87
C TYR A 91 -22.93 -14.30 -8.38
N VAL A 92 -23.72 -13.64 -7.55
CA VAL A 92 -25.02 -13.09 -7.92
C VAL A 92 -25.04 -11.63 -7.54
N TYR A 93 -25.49 -10.75 -8.45
CA TYR A 93 -25.60 -9.34 -8.10
C TYR A 93 -26.88 -8.72 -8.67
N VAL A 94 -27.32 -7.68 -7.97
CA VAL A 94 -28.43 -6.82 -8.39
C VAL A 94 -27.92 -5.40 -8.49
N THR A 95 -28.25 -4.75 -9.61
CA THR A 95 -28.07 -3.31 -9.75
C THR A 95 -29.37 -2.59 -9.45
N TYR A 96 -29.34 -1.66 -8.50
CA TYR A 96 -30.38 -0.67 -8.31
C TYR A 96 -29.95 0.62 -9.01
N MET A 97 -30.69 0.98 -10.06
CA MET A 97 -30.47 2.20 -10.81
C MET A 97 -31.54 3.22 -10.45
N SER A 98 -31.14 4.36 -9.88
CA SER A 98 -32.03 5.50 -9.71
C SER A 98 -31.93 6.47 -10.89
N ALA A 99 -32.95 7.31 -11.07
CA ALA A 99 -32.87 8.41 -12.05
C ALA A 99 -31.87 9.50 -11.62
N SER A 100 -31.63 9.64 -10.32
CA SER A 100 -30.69 10.60 -9.73
C SER A 100 -30.06 10.04 -8.45
N PHE A 101 -28.75 10.27 -8.24
CA PHE A 101 -28.07 9.95 -6.98
C PHE A 101 -28.40 10.94 -5.85
N GLY A 102 -29.26 11.93 -6.14
CA GLY A 102 -29.70 12.93 -5.18
C GLY A 102 -28.61 13.96 -4.86
N SER A 103 -28.63 14.49 -3.63
CA SER A 103 -27.69 15.49 -3.12
C SER A 103 -26.73 14.86 -2.09
N THR A 104 -26.05 13.77 -2.44
CA THR A 104 -24.96 13.22 -1.59
C THR A 104 -23.67 14.03 -1.67
N ASN A 105 -23.73 15.23 -2.27
CA ASN A 105 -22.66 16.22 -2.25
C ASN A 105 -22.76 17.00 -0.93
N THR A 106 -22.16 16.47 0.15
CA THR A 106 -21.82 17.24 1.35
C THR A 106 -20.47 17.89 1.18
#